data_AF-A0AAE4B6M3-F1
#
_entry.id   AF-A0AAE4B6M3-F1
#
_cell.length_a   1.000
_cell.length_b   1.000
_cell.length_c   1.000
_cell.angle_alpha   90.00
_cell.angle_beta   90.00
_cell.angle_gamma   90.00
#
_symmetry.space_group_name_H-M   'P 1'
#
loop_
_entity.id
_entity.type
_entity.pdbx_description
1 polymer ?
#
loop_
_entity_poly.entity_id
_entity_poly.type
_entity_poly.pdbx_seq_one_letter_code
_entity_poly.pdbx_strand_id
1 'polypeptide(L)'
;VNGSAGTDSYQINASNGSIRIDFRDNGATTGAVVNLATGTVSNDGFGNTESITGSGDVWELRGTFHADTFTGSANGESFIGTGGDDSINGADGFDRIRFDSGSNVTGLNVNLGTGVATGFANGTAFTQSLTSIEWVRGSNNNDTMAGSARNERFDGRGGNDVVNAGGGADTVYGWDGNDTINGGAGRDRLYGDLGDDVLFGGIGNDVLEGGDGADTLSGSDGSDILRGGAQGDSMLGGAGSDRLEGDLGFDTLRGGLGNDTMLGGTGRDLLDGGDGDDRLLGGGQQDTLLGWDGNDTLDGGLGADTLKGHADNDRATGGGGNDRLEGGSGRDTLFGNSGDDKLFGNGGLDKLFGGGGNDTLNGGIGSDRLEGGGGDDVLTGGANADRFVFTDGHGSDTITDFDALNNSEKIVLAGVSAITSLADLDLSDPNNGAATQVGADVVIDTGGGNSIVLENVNLADLDAN
;
A
#
# COMPACT_ATOMS: atom_id res chain seq x y z
N VAL A 1 35.33 30.41 -1.35
CA VAL A 1 36.47 31.28 -0.96
C VAL A 1 37.34 30.45 -0.04
N ASN A 2 38.66 30.41 -0.25
CA ASN A 2 39.57 29.59 0.55
C ASN A 2 40.21 30.45 1.62
N GLY A 3 40.28 29.96 2.86
CA GLY A 3 41.08 30.59 3.92
C GLY A 3 42.56 30.58 3.54
N SER A 4 43.30 31.64 3.86
CA SER A 4 44.73 31.75 3.59
C SER A 4 45.42 32.59 4.64
N ALA A 5 46.73 32.40 4.85
CA ALA A 5 47.44 33.16 5.87
C ALA A 5 47.48 34.68 5.57
N GLY A 6 46.91 35.52 6.44
CA GLY A 6 46.92 36.99 6.36
C GLY A 6 45.54 37.64 6.51
N THR A 7 45.44 38.95 6.74
CA THR A 7 44.12 39.62 6.85
C THR A 7 43.46 39.74 5.48
N ASP A 8 42.53 38.83 5.18
CA ASP A 8 41.74 38.84 3.96
C ASP A 8 40.37 39.55 4.16
N SER A 9 39.77 40.05 3.08
CA SER A 9 38.40 40.58 3.08
C SER A 9 37.58 39.81 2.06
N TYR A 10 36.60 39.05 2.52
CA TYR A 10 35.75 38.24 1.65
C TYR A 10 34.59 39.09 1.12
N GLN A 11 34.83 39.80 0.01
CA GLN A 11 33.79 40.53 -0.71
C GLN A 11 32.96 39.58 -1.59
N ILE A 12 31.72 39.37 -1.18
CA ILE A 12 30.69 38.67 -1.91
C ILE A 12 30.05 39.63 -2.94
N ASN A 13 30.43 39.48 -4.20
CA ASN A 13 29.81 40.17 -5.35
C ASN A 13 29.13 39.14 -6.26
N ALA A 14 28.13 38.43 -5.76
CA ALA A 14 27.32 37.53 -6.58
C ALA A 14 25.97 38.19 -6.85
N SER A 15 25.79 38.68 -8.08
CA SER A 15 24.52 39.25 -8.52
C SER A 15 23.47 38.20 -8.88
N ASN A 16 23.76 36.89 -8.77
CA ASN A 16 22.86 35.72 -8.92
C ASN A 16 23.61 34.38 -8.70
N GLY A 17 24.02 34.05 -7.48
CA GLY A 17 24.62 32.72 -7.22
C GLY A 17 24.88 32.42 -5.75
N SER A 18 24.58 31.17 -5.34
CA SER A 18 24.86 30.60 -4.02
C SER A 18 26.36 30.49 -3.77
N ILE A 19 26.83 30.95 -2.60
CA ILE A 19 28.27 31.02 -2.29
C ILE A 19 28.69 29.90 -1.36
N ARG A 20 29.84 29.29 -1.66
CA ARG A 20 30.53 28.34 -0.79
C ARG A 20 31.75 29.02 -0.15
N ILE A 21 31.86 28.91 1.17
CA ILE A 21 33.06 29.24 1.94
C ILE A 21 33.72 27.93 2.37
N ASP A 22 35.00 27.78 2.07
CA ASP A 22 35.72 26.51 2.23
C ASP A 22 37.03 26.74 3.01
N PHE A 23 37.06 26.28 4.26
CA PHE A 23 38.20 26.39 5.17
C PHE A 23 39.04 25.11 5.22
N ARG A 24 38.83 24.16 4.29
CA ARG A 24 39.64 22.94 4.19
C ARG A 24 41.06 23.25 3.69
N ASP A 25 41.88 23.80 4.56
CA ASP A 25 43.30 24.02 4.33
C ASP A 25 44.13 23.17 5.31
N ASN A 26 45.07 22.39 4.76
CA ASN A 26 46.02 21.58 5.53
C ASN A 26 47.02 22.42 6.35
N GLY A 27 47.10 23.73 6.11
CA GLY A 27 47.95 24.66 6.85
C GLY A 27 47.31 25.28 8.09
N ALA A 28 45.98 25.12 8.28
CA ALA A 28 45.29 25.66 9.45
C ALA A 28 45.85 25.06 10.75
N THR A 29 45.94 25.86 11.81
CA THR A 29 46.48 25.43 13.13
C THR A 29 45.43 25.45 14.24
N THR A 30 44.25 26.01 13.94
CA THR A 30 43.11 26.15 14.83
C THR A 30 41.83 26.01 14.00
N GLY A 31 40.68 25.87 14.67
CA GLY A 31 39.38 25.84 13.99
C GLY A 31 38.89 27.22 13.55
N ALA A 32 38.12 27.24 12.47
CA ALA A 32 37.44 28.40 11.94
C ALA A 32 36.26 28.79 12.85
N VAL A 33 36.07 30.10 13.03
CA VAL A 33 34.96 30.67 13.79
C VAL A 33 34.22 31.66 12.90
N VAL A 34 33.03 31.28 12.46
CA VAL A 34 32.22 32.01 11.47
C VAL A 34 30.84 32.29 12.03
N ASN A 35 30.39 33.53 11.88
CA ASN A 35 29.02 33.95 12.14
C ASN A 35 28.47 34.66 10.91
N LEU A 36 27.58 33.98 10.18
CA LEU A 36 26.94 34.50 8.98
C LEU A 36 25.90 35.57 9.30
N ALA A 37 25.18 35.45 10.41
CA ALA A 37 24.21 36.48 10.85
C ALA A 37 24.86 37.87 11.04
N THR A 38 26.12 37.93 11.49
CA THR A 38 26.88 39.18 11.62
C THR A 38 27.86 39.43 10.47
N GLY A 39 28.03 38.46 9.55
CA GLY A 39 29.01 38.52 8.47
C GLY A 39 30.46 38.56 8.98
N THR A 40 30.78 37.90 10.08
CA THR A 40 32.12 37.93 10.70
C THR A 40 32.79 36.55 10.66
N VAL A 41 34.07 36.53 10.30
CA VAL A 41 34.95 35.37 10.48
C VAL A 41 35.99 35.78 11.51
N SER A 42 35.83 35.38 12.77
CA SER A 42 36.77 35.79 13.83
C SER A 42 38.07 34.99 13.84
N ASN A 43 38.07 33.82 13.19
CA ASN A 43 39.22 32.99 12.91
C ASN A 43 38.96 32.20 11.63
N ASP A 44 39.86 32.21 10.66
CA ASP A 44 39.82 31.36 9.46
C ASP A 44 40.65 30.08 9.59
N GLY A 45 41.21 29.83 10.78
CA GLY A 45 42.11 28.72 11.08
C GLY A 45 43.59 29.12 11.12
N PHE A 46 43.93 30.36 10.71
CA PHE A 46 45.28 30.94 10.76
C PHE A 46 45.45 32.04 11.83
N GLY A 47 44.39 32.34 12.60
CA GLY A 47 44.43 33.25 13.75
C GLY A 47 44.15 34.72 13.40
N ASN A 48 43.61 34.99 12.22
CA ASN A 48 43.21 36.31 11.74
C ASN A 48 41.68 36.48 11.73
N THR A 49 41.23 37.74 11.69
CA THR A 49 39.80 38.09 11.63
C THR A 49 39.49 38.71 10.28
N GLU A 50 38.45 38.19 9.62
CA GLU A 50 37.96 38.62 8.32
C GLU A 50 36.49 39.04 8.42
N SER A 51 36.02 39.74 7.38
CA SER A 51 34.61 40.08 7.24
C SER A 51 34.05 39.50 5.94
N ILE A 52 32.81 39.02 6.04
CA ILE A 52 31.97 38.63 4.93
C ILE A 52 31.10 39.85 4.62
N THR A 53 31.35 40.49 3.48
CA THR A 53 30.61 41.68 3.07
C THR A 53 30.04 41.48 1.68
N GLY A 54 28.80 41.88 1.42
CA GLY A 54 28.17 41.68 0.12
C GLY A 54 26.66 41.50 0.21
N SER A 55 26.02 41.17 -0.92
CA SER A 55 24.57 40.98 -1.05
C SER A 55 24.14 39.57 -1.47
N GLY A 56 25.08 38.63 -1.53
CA GLY A 56 24.81 37.24 -1.91
C GLY A 56 24.76 36.32 -0.69
N ASP A 57 23.96 35.27 -0.79
CA ASP A 57 23.75 34.31 0.30
C ASP A 57 24.83 33.23 0.32
N VAL A 58 25.37 32.95 1.51
CA VAL A 58 26.25 31.80 1.74
C VAL A 58 25.36 30.57 1.86
N TRP A 59 25.56 29.60 0.98
CA TRP A 59 24.81 28.35 0.95
C TRP A 59 25.54 27.20 1.62
N GLU A 60 26.88 27.22 1.63
CA GLU A 60 27.65 26.13 2.22
C GLU A 60 28.90 26.63 2.93
N LEU A 61 29.09 26.20 4.19
CA LEU A 61 30.33 26.33 4.94
C LEU A 61 30.99 24.96 5.09
N ARG A 62 32.29 24.93 4.80
CA ARG A 62 33.14 23.74 5.01
C ARG A 62 34.24 24.08 5.97
N GLY A 63 34.37 23.27 7.01
CA GLY A 63 35.28 23.44 8.11
C GLY A 63 36.73 23.09 7.84
N THR A 64 37.54 23.35 8.86
CA THR A 64 38.92 22.90 8.96
C THR A 64 38.94 21.47 9.52
N PHE A 65 40.13 20.89 9.74
CA PHE A 65 40.25 19.61 10.44
C PHE A 65 40.29 19.73 11.97
N HIS A 66 40.04 20.92 12.51
CA HIS A 66 40.04 21.23 13.94
C HIS A 66 38.64 21.65 14.38
N ALA A 67 38.42 21.71 15.70
CA ALA A 67 37.15 22.15 16.29
C ALA A 67 36.73 23.55 15.82
N ASP A 68 35.78 23.60 14.89
CA ASP A 68 35.23 24.81 14.30
C ASP A 68 34.00 25.32 15.08
N THR A 69 33.61 26.56 14.85
CA THR A 69 32.38 27.14 15.40
C THR A 69 31.65 27.92 14.32
N PHE A 70 30.48 27.44 13.91
CA PHE A 70 29.64 28.06 12.90
C PHE A 70 28.31 28.53 13.47
N THR A 71 27.92 29.75 13.09
CA THR A 71 26.57 30.28 13.27
C THR A 71 26.04 30.69 11.90
N GLY A 72 24.91 30.12 11.51
CA GLY A 72 24.17 30.40 10.29
C GLY A 72 23.51 31.77 10.28
N SER A 73 22.62 31.97 9.32
CA SER A 73 21.88 33.21 9.11
C SER A 73 20.37 33.02 9.25
N ALA A 74 19.58 33.72 8.44
CA ALA A 74 18.14 33.50 8.32
C ALA A 74 17.77 32.69 7.05
N ASN A 75 18.78 32.33 6.26
CA ASN A 75 18.65 31.51 5.07
C ASN A 75 18.95 30.05 5.42
N GLY A 76 18.55 29.11 4.56
CA GLY A 76 18.95 27.71 4.72
C GLY A 76 20.38 27.49 4.23
N GLU A 77 21.27 27.10 5.14
CA GLU A 77 22.67 26.80 4.87
C GLU A 77 23.00 25.31 4.95
N SER A 78 24.18 24.96 4.42
CA SER A 78 24.73 23.61 4.45
C SER A 78 26.09 23.62 5.15
N PHE A 79 26.25 22.80 6.19
CA PHE A 79 27.45 22.71 6.99
C PHE A 79 28.17 21.37 6.77
N ILE A 80 29.50 21.42 6.70
CA ILE A 80 30.38 20.24 6.68
C ILE A 80 31.53 20.51 7.66
N GLY A 81 31.67 19.72 8.72
CA GLY A 81 32.74 19.88 9.73
C GLY A 81 34.13 19.41 9.25
N THR A 82 34.21 18.31 8.50
CA THR A 82 35.44 17.73 7.93
C THR A 82 36.44 17.10 8.92
N GLY A 83 36.40 17.46 10.21
CA GLY A 83 37.11 16.82 11.33
C GLY A 83 36.99 17.66 12.61
N GLY A 84 37.51 17.17 13.75
CA GLY A 84 37.41 17.90 15.02
C GLY A 84 36.02 17.87 15.66
N ASP A 85 35.91 18.45 16.85
CA ASP A 85 34.65 18.57 17.58
C ASP A 85 34.05 19.96 17.33
N ASP A 86 33.14 20.09 16.36
CA ASP A 86 32.62 21.38 15.92
C ASP A 86 31.33 21.79 16.65
N SER A 87 31.11 23.09 16.76
CA SER A 87 29.88 23.69 17.27
C SER A 87 29.14 24.38 16.13
N ILE A 88 28.01 23.82 15.70
CA ILE A 88 27.24 24.29 14.55
C ILE A 88 25.85 24.72 15.01
N ASN A 89 25.52 25.98 14.75
CA ASN A 89 24.19 26.55 14.96
C ASN A 89 23.64 27.02 13.62
N GLY A 90 22.58 26.41 13.09
CA GLY A 90 21.95 26.85 11.83
C GLY A 90 21.23 28.20 11.94
N ALA A 91 20.87 28.62 13.16
CA ALA A 91 20.08 29.81 13.44
C ALA A 91 18.63 29.73 12.90
N ASP A 92 18.22 30.65 12.03
CA ASP A 92 16.88 30.65 11.43
C ASP A 92 16.99 30.11 10.01
N GLY A 93 16.03 29.31 9.55
CA GLY A 93 16.09 28.75 8.21
C GLY A 93 15.72 27.29 8.20
N PHE A 94 16.12 26.61 7.13
CA PHE A 94 16.07 25.16 7.02
C PHE A 94 17.48 24.68 6.72
N ASP A 95 18.19 24.35 7.80
CA ASP A 95 19.64 24.20 7.78
C ASP A 95 20.04 22.73 7.73
N ARG A 96 21.06 22.45 6.92
CA ARG A 96 21.54 21.10 6.66
C ARG A 96 22.93 20.88 7.23
N ILE A 97 23.13 19.77 7.93
CA ILE A 97 24.45 19.18 8.16
C ILE A 97 24.68 17.97 7.26
N ARG A 98 25.92 17.80 6.78
CA ARG A 98 26.30 16.74 5.85
C ARG A 98 27.51 15.93 6.32
N PHE A 99 27.39 14.61 6.24
CA PHE A 99 28.44 13.65 6.53
C PHE A 99 28.91 12.85 5.30
N ASP A 100 28.29 13.09 4.14
CA ASP A 100 28.58 12.45 2.84
C ASP A 100 29.80 13.03 2.09
N SER A 101 30.45 14.06 2.65
CA SER A 101 31.51 14.78 1.94
C SER A 101 32.58 15.35 2.87
N GLY A 102 33.82 15.40 2.36
CA GLY A 102 34.97 15.96 3.09
C GLY A 102 35.83 14.94 3.83
N SER A 103 35.23 13.84 4.33
CA SER A 103 35.92 12.75 5.02
C SER A 103 35.18 11.42 4.81
N ASN A 104 35.86 10.29 4.97
CA ASN A 104 35.20 9.00 5.10
C ASN A 104 34.63 8.89 6.52
N VAL A 105 33.32 9.11 6.66
CA VAL A 105 32.62 9.04 7.95
C VAL A 105 32.09 7.62 8.18
N THR A 106 32.39 7.04 9.33
CA THR A 106 31.88 5.73 9.75
C THR A 106 31.32 5.76 11.16
N GLY A 107 30.35 4.88 11.45
CA GLY A 107 29.73 4.78 12.78
C GLY A 107 29.04 6.06 13.20
N LEU A 108 28.39 6.75 12.25
CA LEU A 108 27.71 8.01 12.49
C LEU A 108 26.49 7.77 13.38
N ASN A 109 26.38 8.54 14.46
CA ASN A 109 25.19 8.61 15.29
C ASN A 109 24.79 10.08 15.46
N VAL A 110 23.62 10.46 14.96
CA VAL A 110 23.06 11.82 15.06
C VAL A 110 21.82 11.79 15.92
N ASN A 111 21.69 12.77 16.82
CA ASN A 111 20.47 13.00 17.58
C ASN A 111 20.18 14.51 17.64
N LEU A 112 19.19 14.97 16.88
CA LEU A 112 18.79 16.38 16.84
C LEU A 112 18.08 16.81 18.12
N GLY A 113 17.39 15.90 18.82
CA GLY A 113 16.77 16.18 20.11
C GLY A 113 17.77 16.51 21.23
N THR A 114 18.96 15.90 21.22
CA THR A 114 20.06 16.27 22.12
C THR A 114 21.04 17.28 21.50
N GLY A 115 20.97 17.49 20.19
CA GLY A 115 21.87 18.36 19.46
C GLY A 115 23.29 17.81 19.38
N VAL A 116 23.45 16.49 19.21
CA VAL A 116 24.77 15.84 19.18
C VAL A 116 24.88 14.91 17.98
N ALA A 117 26.00 14.99 17.26
CA ALA A 117 26.42 13.94 16.32
C ALA A 117 27.80 13.40 16.67
N THR A 118 28.00 12.08 16.59
CA THR A 118 29.27 11.42 16.87
C THR A 118 29.63 10.46 15.75
N GLY A 119 30.91 10.14 15.61
CA GLY A 119 31.36 9.15 14.63
C GLY A 119 32.87 9.20 14.46
N PHE A 120 33.35 8.62 13.36
CA PHE A 120 34.75 8.63 13.00
C PHE A 120 34.96 9.22 11.61
N ALA A 121 35.73 10.29 11.51
CA ALA A 121 36.16 10.87 10.23
C ALA A 121 37.58 10.38 9.92
N ASN A 122 37.74 9.58 8.86
CA ASN A 122 39.01 8.95 8.47
C ASN A 122 39.67 8.19 9.64
N GLY A 123 38.86 7.56 10.51
CA GLY A 123 39.32 6.80 11.68
C GLY A 123 39.57 7.63 12.94
N THR A 124 39.42 8.96 12.91
CA THR A 124 39.51 9.82 14.09
C THR A 124 38.12 10.13 14.63
N ALA A 125 37.90 9.91 15.92
CA ALA A 125 36.61 10.21 16.56
C ALA A 125 36.31 11.72 16.52
N PHE A 126 35.04 12.07 16.37
CA PHE A 126 34.52 13.44 16.50
C PHE A 126 33.23 13.47 17.30
N THR A 127 32.92 14.63 17.87
CA THR A 127 31.63 14.99 18.45
C THR A 127 31.22 16.38 18.00
N GLN A 128 30.13 16.47 17.25
CA GLN A 128 29.51 17.71 16.82
C GLN A 128 28.43 18.14 17.79
N SER A 129 28.41 19.42 18.16
CA SER A 129 27.28 20.05 18.84
C SER A 129 26.43 20.79 17.81
N LEU A 130 25.16 20.40 17.70
CA LEU A 130 24.21 20.85 16.70
C LEU A 130 23.06 21.60 17.37
N THR A 131 22.74 22.78 16.86
CA THR A 131 21.58 23.57 17.29
C THR A 131 20.91 24.17 16.06
N SER A 132 19.58 24.24 16.06
CA SER A 132 18.81 24.72 14.90
C SER A 132 19.25 24.07 13.58
N ILE A 133 19.29 22.75 13.55
CA ILE A 133 19.52 21.97 12.34
C ILE A 133 18.26 21.16 12.09
N GLU A 134 17.73 21.23 10.87
CA GLU A 134 16.50 20.54 10.48
C GLU A 134 16.74 19.47 9.43
N TRP A 135 17.91 19.46 8.76
CA TRP A 135 18.25 18.48 7.74
C TRP A 135 19.57 17.78 8.04
N VAL A 136 19.53 16.47 8.20
CA VAL A 136 20.71 15.62 8.30
C VAL A 136 20.88 14.84 7.01
N ARG A 137 22.09 14.86 6.47
CA ARG A 137 22.51 13.92 5.44
C ARG A 137 23.62 13.03 5.97
N GLY A 138 23.34 11.74 5.99
CA GLY A 138 24.22 10.65 6.40
C GLY A 138 25.51 10.54 5.61
N SER A 139 26.27 9.51 5.93
CA SER A 139 27.50 9.08 5.28
C SER A 139 27.18 8.24 4.03
N ASN A 140 28.02 7.28 3.65
CA ASN A 140 27.64 6.24 2.67
C ASN A 140 27.81 4.85 3.32
N ASN A 141 27.72 4.82 4.65
CA ASN A 141 27.78 3.63 5.48
C ASN A 141 26.59 3.69 6.42
N ASN A 142 26.32 2.57 7.10
CA ASN A 142 25.29 2.48 8.11
C ASN A 142 25.41 3.58 9.17
N ASP A 143 24.36 4.37 9.28
CA ASP A 143 24.19 5.49 10.18
C ASP A 143 23.03 5.22 11.15
N THR A 144 23.04 5.91 12.30
CA THR A 144 21.90 5.97 13.21
C THR A 144 21.51 7.42 13.41
N MET A 145 20.26 7.77 13.13
CA MET A 145 19.77 9.14 13.19
C MET A 145 18.49 9.21 14.01
N ALA A 146 18.41 10.21 14.87
CA ALA A 146 17.22 10.52 15.65
C ALA A 146 16.86 12.00 15.53
N GLY A 147 15.59 12.29 15.30
CA GLY A 147 15.06 13.66 15.26
C GLY A 147 14.55 14.16 16.59
N SER A 148 13.71 15.18 16.54
CA SER A 148 13.12 15.87 17.69
C SER A 148 11.60 15.89 17.61
N ALA A 149 10.96 16.98 18.02
CA ALA A 149 9.51 17.20 17.88
C ALA A 149 9.19 18.27 16.81
N ARG A 150 10.17 18.59 15.96
CA ARG A 150 10.07 19.60 14.90
C ARG A 150 10.10 18.89 13.55
N ASN A 151 9.63 19.58 12.52
CA ASN A 151 9.66 19.06 11.16
C ASN A 151 11.11 19.02 10.64
N GLU A 152 11.58 17.83 10.34
CA GLU A 152 12.97 17.54 10.00
C GLU A 152 13.07 16.68 8.74
N ARG A 153 14.27 16.66 8.16
CA ARG A 153 14.61 15.85 6.99
C ARG A 153 15.85 14.99 7.25
N PHE A 154 15.78 13.74 6.86
CA PHE A 154 16.90 12.81 6.91
C PHE A 154 17.15 12.22 5.51
N ASP A 155 18.40 12.25 5.05
CA ASP A 155 18.86 11.50 3.88
C ASP A 155 19.89 10.45 4.39
N GLY A 156 19.55 9.15 4.39
CA GLY A 156 20.40 8.03 4.81
C GLY A 156 21.62 7.82 3.90
N ARG A 157 21.32 7.71 2.60
CA ARG A 157 22.25 7.60 1.45
C ARG A 157 22.65 6.20 1.11
N GLY A 158 23.50 5.57 1.91
CA GLY A 158 24.14 4.33 1.52
C GLY A 158 24.47 3.53 2.74
N GLY A 159 24.26 2.22 2.68
CA GLY A 159 24.36 1.36 3.84
C GLY A 159 23.02 1.22 4.54
N ASN A 160 22.97 0.36 5.54
CA ASN A 160 21.73 0.04 6.25
C ASN A 160 21.56 1.00 7.42
N ASP A 161 20.73 2.00 7.25
CA ASP A 161 20.52 3.11 8.16
C ASP A 161 19.36 2.84 9.12
N VAL A 162 19.44 3.44 10.31
CA VAL A 162 18.35 3.43 11.28
C VAL A 162 17.96 4.87 11.58
N VAL A 163 16.73 5.24 11.22
CA VAL A 163 16.18 6.59 11.42
C VAL A 163 14.95 6.55 12.31
N ASN A 164 14.94 7.36 13.35
CA ASN A 164 13.74 7.66 14.14
C ASN A 164 13.50 9.17 14.10
N ALA A 165 12.58 9.63 13.25
CA ALA A 165 12.35 11.05 13.01
C ALA A 165 11.70 11.76 14.21
N GLY A 166 10.90 11.05 15.00
CA GLY A 166 10.44 11.51 16.31
C GLY A 166 9.03 12.07 16.24
N GLY A 167 8.87 13.38 16.22
CA GLY A 167 7.58 13.97 15.96
C GLY A 167 7.72 15.27 15.19
N GLY A 168 6.63 15.71 14.57
CA GLY A 168 6.68 16.71 13.51
C GLY A 168 6.16 16.11 12.22
N ALA A 169 6.16 16.91 11.16
CA ALA A 169 5.91 16.39 9.82
C ALA A 169 7.25 16.23 9.11
N ASP A 170 7.78 15.02 9.16
CA ASP A 170 9.14 14.71 8.78
C ASP A 170 9.22 14.16 7.35
N THR A 171 10.42 14.15 6.79
CA THR A 171 10.70 13.49 5.51
C THR A 171 12.01 12.72 5.58
N VAL A 172 11.93 11.41 5.38
CA VAL A 172 13.08 10.50 5.46
C VAL A 172 13.26 9.78 4.14
N TYR A 173 14.49 9.77 3.63
CA TYR A 173 14.91 8.96 2.49
C TYR A 173 16.00 7.99 2.94
N GLY A 174 15.75 6.69 2.78
CA GLY A 174 16.71 5.61 3.01
C GLY A 174 17.84 5.63 1.98
N TRP A 175 17.46 5.56 0.70
CA TRP A 175 18.32 5.44 -0.48
C TRP A 175 18.84 4.01 -0.70
N ASP A 176 20.15 3.78 -0.72
CA ASP A 176 20.73 2.46 -1.00
C ASP A 176 20.96 1.71 0.32
N GLY A 177 20.28 0.59 0.55
CA GLY A 177 20.51 -0.24 1.73
C GLY A 177 19.23 -0.87 2.24
N ASN A 178 19.35 -1.72 3.26
CA ASN A 178 18.18 -2.22 3.97
C ASN A 178 17.97 -1.36 5.21
N ASP A 179 17.12 -0.36 5.09
CA ASP A 179 16.93 0.70 6.07
C ASP A 179 15.80 0.39 7.05
N THR A 180 15.87 0.99 8.23
CA THR A 180 14.78 0.95 9.22
C THR A 180 14.41 2.37 9.59
N ILE A 181 13.21 2.78 9.19
CA ILE A 181 12.72 4.14 9.32
C ILE A 181 11.45 4.16 10.17
N ASN A 182 11.42 5.03 11.18
CA ASN A 182 10.24 5.33 11.98
C ASN A 182 9.95 6.83 11.92
N GLY A 183 8.80 7.22 11.39
CA GLY A 183 8.33 8.61 11.31
C GLY A 183 7.98 9.16 12.69
N GLY A 184 7.16 8.41 13.43
CA GLY A 184 6.85 8.70 14.82
C GLY A 184 5.50 9.41 14.92
N ALA A 185 5.46 10.70 15.23
CA ALA A 185 4.18 11.40 15.38
C ALA A 185 4.08 12.63 14.48
N GLY A 186 3.12 12.63 13.57
CA GLY A 186 2.71 13.81 12.83
C GLY A 186 2.22 13.48 11.44
N ARG A 187 2.90 13.95 10.40
CA ARG A 187 2.52 13.57 9.03
C ARG A 187 3.79 13.44 8.23
N ASP A 188 4.23 12.22 8.13
CA ASP A 188 5.56 11.88 7.70
C ASP A 188 5.54 11.38 6.25
N ARG A 189 6.70 11.49 5.61
CA ARG A 189 6.97 10.93 4.29
C ARG A 189 8.23 10.09 4.39
N LEU A 190 8.06 8.79 4.24
CA LEU A 190 9.12 7.81 4.41
C LEU A 190 9.34 7.10 3.07
N TYR A 191 10.58 7.10 2.60
CA TYR A 191 10.99 6.46 1.35
C TYR A 191 12.12 5.48 1.67
N GLY A 192 11.95 4.20 1.36
CA GLY A 192 12.99 3.17 1.48
C GLY A 192 14.01 3.27 0.33
N ASP A 193 13.48 3.34 -0.90
CA ASP A 193 14.20 3.37 -2.18
C ASP A 193 14.76 1.99 -2.61
N LEU A 194 16.04 1.68 -2.40
CA LEU A 194 16.68 0.44 -2.89
C LEU A 194 17.10 -0.47 -1.72
N GLY A 195 16.53 -1.67 -1.65
CA GLY A 195 16.88 -2.68 -0.65
C GLY A 195 15.65 -3.17 0.08
N ASP A 196 15.81 -4.12 1.00
CA ASP A 196 14.66 -4.63 1.77
C ASP A 196 14.48 -3.76 3.02
N ASP A 197 13.51 -2.86 2.99
CA ASP A 197 13.32 -1.79 3.96
C ASP A 197 12.22 -2.09 4.98
N VAL A 198 12.31 -1.43 6.15
CA VAL A 198 11.28 -1.45 7.19
C VAL A 198 10.84 -0.04 7.54
N LEU A 199 9.59 0.29 7.26
CA LEU A 199 9.02 1.63 7.42
C LEU A 199 7.83 1.61 8.40
N PHE A 200 7.87 2.50 9.39
CA PHE A 200 6.77 2.72 10.35
C PHE A 200 6.34 4.19 10.29
N GLY A 201 5.08 4.47 9.91
CA GLY A 201 4.50 5.81 9.91
C GLY A 201 4.35 6.35 11.33
N GLY A 202 3.49 5.68 12.11
CA GLY A 202 3.28 5.95 13.52
C GLY A 202 1.93 6.62 13.75
N ILE A 203 1.91 7.79 14.39
CA ILE A 203 0.67 8.52 14.66
C ILE A 203 0.51 9.62 13.62
N GLY A 204 -0.62 9.60 12.91
CA GLY A 204 -1.04 10.62 11.96
C GLY A 204 -1.11 10.06 10.55
N ASN A 205 -1.40 10.91 9.57
CA ASN A 205 -1.73 10.46 8.22
C ASN A 205 -0.48 10.46 7.34
N ASP A 206 0.22 9.33 7.26
CA ASP A 206 1.56 9.21 6.70
C ASP A 206 1.58 8.73 5.24
N VAL A 207 2.73 8.89 4.60
CA VAL A 207 3.02 8.33 3.27
C VAL A 207 4.29 7.50 3.35
N LEU A 208 4.18 6.22 3.04
CA LEU A 208 5.27 5.24 3.03
C LEU A 208 5.43 4.67 1.63
N GLU A 209 6.66 4.65 1.13
CA GLU A 209 7.03 4.05 -0.16
C GLU A 209 8.25 3.17 0.06
N GLY A 210 8.09 1.85 -0.16
CA GLY A 210 9.15 0.85 -0.03
C GLY A 210 10.19 1.03 -1.12
N GLY A 211 9.82 0.72 -2.37
CA GLY A 211 10.64 0.93 -3.55
C GLY A 211 11.03 -0.39 -4.22
N ASP A 212 12.32 -0.59 -4.51
CA ASP A 212 12.84 -1.85 -5.02
C ASP A 212 13.29 -2.73 -3.85
N GLY A 213 12.61 -3.84 -3.57
CA GLY A 213 12.95 -4.63 -2.37
C GLY A 213 11.81 -5.48 -1.90
N ALA A 214 12.07 -6.42 -0.99
CA ALA A 214 10.97 -7.05 -0.25
C ALA A 214 10.75 -6.26 1.04
N ASP A 215 9.83 -5.31 1.00
CA ASP A 215 9.68 -4.28 2.03
C ASP A 215 8.62 -4.63 3.08
N THR A 216 8.77 -4.03 4.27
CA THR A 216 7.78 -4.11 5.36
C THR A 216 7.32 -2.72 5.76
N LEU A 217 6.05 -2.40 5.51
CA LEU A 217 5.47 -1.09 5.79
C LEU A 217 4.34 -1.20 6.81
N SER A 218 4.27 -0.25 7.74
CA SER A 218 3.15 -0.11 8.67
C SER A 218 2.75 1.35 8.85
N GLY A 219 1.49 1.68 8.55
CA GLY A 219 0.91 3.01 8.77
C GLY A 219 0.71 3.32 10.25
N SER A 220 0.10 2.36 10.98
CA SER A 220 -0.27 2.46 12.39
C SER A 220 -1.56 3.26 12.62
N ASP A 221 -1.53 4.42 13.29
CA ASP A 221 -2.75 5.18 13.59
C ASP A 221 -2.88 6.33 12.57
N GLY A 222 -3.89 6.35 11.71
CA GLY A 222 -4.00 7.39 10.69
C GLY A 222 -4.78 6.96 9.47
N SER A 223 -5.02 7.89 8.55
CA SER A 223 -5.40 7.51 7.19
C SER A 223 -4.16 7.60 6.30
N ASP A 224 -3.55 6.46 6.05
CA ASP A 224 -2.20 6.33 5.51
C ASP A 224 -2.20 5.93 4.04
N ILE A 225 -1.07 6.21 3.37
CA ILE A 225 -0.81 5.74 2.00
C ILE A 225 0.47 4.91 2.02
N LEU A 226 0.34 3.62 1.72
CA LEU A 226 1.45 2.67 1.64
C LEU A 226 1.60 2.18 0.20
N ARG A 227 2.82 2.16 -0.30
CA ARG A 227 3.22 1.60 -1.60
C ARG A 227 4.38 0.65 -1.40
N GLY A 228 4.20 -0.62 -1.75
CA GLY A 228 5.24 -1.65 -1.70
C GLY A 228 6.31 -1.39 -2.77
N GLY A 229 5.94 -1.61 -4.04
CA GLY A 229 6.77 -1.28 -5.18
C GLY A 229 7.13 -2.53 -5.97
N ALA A 230 8.39 -2.94 -5.95
CA ALA A 230 8.85 -4.09 -6.72
C ALA A 230 9.35 -5.21 -5.81
N GLN A 231 8.91 -6.44 -6.10
CA GLN A 231 9.04 -7.67 -5.31
C GLN A 231 7.92 -7.82 -4.29
N GLY A 232 8.00 -8.84 -3.42
CA GLY A 232 6.89 -9.21 -2.55
C GLY A 232 6.96 -8.47 -1.22
N ASP A 233 5.98 -7.61 -0.99
CA ASP A 233 5.93 -6.68 0.14
C ASP A 233 4.92 -7.10 1.22
N SER A 234 5.16 -6.65 2.45
CA SER A 234 4.27 -6.84 3.60
C SER A 234 3.79 -5.49 4.12
N MET A 235 2.51 -5.20 3.98
CA MET A 235 1.89 -3.93 4.37
C MET A 235 0.79 -4.10 5.41
N LEU A 236 0.78 -3.22 6.42
CA LEU A 236 -0.28 -3.07 7.40
C LEU A 236 -0.73 -1.60 7.47
N GLY A 237 -1.97 -1.30 7.10
CA GLY A 237 -2.57 0.03 7.25
C GLY A 237 -2.62 0.43 8.72
N GLY A 238 -3.39 -0.33 9.51
CA GLY A 238 -3.53 -0.15 10.94
C GLY A 238 -4.93 0.34 11.29
N ALA A 239 -5.05 1.54 11.83
CA ALA A 239 -6.33 2.13 12.21
C ALA A 239 -6.59 3.40 11.43
N GLY A 240 -7.66 3.42 10.63
CA GLY A 240 -8.16 4.60 9.96
C GLY A 240 -8.81 4.27 8.63
N SER A 241 -8.35 4.87 7.55
CA SER A 241 -8.91 4.60 6.22
C SER A 241 -7.77 4.70 5.25
N ASP A 242 -7.16 3.56 4.99
CA ASP A 242 -5.83 3.45 4.42
C ASP A 242 -5.91 3.09 2.94
N ARG A 243 -4.87 3.49 2.22
CA ARG A 243 -4.64 3.07 0.84
C ARG A 243 -3.36 2.26 0.77
N LEU A 244 -3.49 0.98 0.42
CA LEU A 244 -2.36 0.07 0.22
C LEU A 244 -2.27 -0.32 -1.26
N GLU A 245 -1.05 -0.33 -1.80
CA GLU A 245 -0.74 -0.67 -3.19
C GLU A 245 0.50 -1.57 -3.23
N GLY A 246 0.34 -2.83 -3.63
CA GLY A 246 1.43 -3.83 -3.73
C GLY A 246 2.32 -3.62 -4.94
N ASP A 247 1.72 -3.21 -6.07
CA ASP A 247 2.39 -2.99 -7.35
C ASP A 247 2.88 -4.30 -8.01
N LEU A 248 4.18 -4.61 -7.97
CA LEU A 248 4.76 -5.75 -8.67
C LEU A 248 5.27 -6.78 -7.66
N GLY A 249 4.56 -7.87 -7.40
CA GLY A 249 5.03 -8.68 -6.28
C GLY A 249 4.29 -9.96 -6.07
N PHE A 250 4.53 -10.56 -4.91
CA PHE A 250 3.58 -11.45 -4.25
C PHE A 250 3.35 -10.80 -2.89
N ASP A 251 2.34 -9.95 -2.83
CA ASP A 251 2.20 -8.99 -1.75
C ASP A 251 1.22 -9.46 -0.68
N THR A 252 1.43 -9.04 0.56
CA THR A 252 0.50 -9.22 1.67
C THR A 252 0.05 -7.86 2.16
N LEU A 253 -1.21 -7.52 1.93
CA LEU A 253 -1.84 -6.26 2.31
C LEU A 253 -2.86 -6.54 3.41
N ARG A 254 -2.75 -5.81 4.53
CA ARG A 254 -3.73 -5.84 5.63
C ARG A 254 -4.21 -4.43 5.92
N GLY A 255 -5.51 -4.19 5.82
CA GLY A 255 -6.11 -2.89 6.11
C GLY A 255 -6.13 -2.62 7.60
N GLY A 256 -6.90 -3.41 8.32
CA GLY A 256 -7.01 -3.33 9.77
C GLY A 256 -8.36 -2.79 10.20
N LEU A 257 -8.40 -1.60 10.79
CA LEU A 257 -9.63 -0.96 11.23
C LEU A 257 -10.00 0.20 10.30
N GLY A 258 -11.28 0.27 9.97
CA GLY A 258 -11.90 1.31 9.18
C GLY A 258 -11.86 1.00 7.68
N ASN A 259 -12.38 1.93 6.87
CA ASN A 259 -12.69 1.63 5.47
C ASN A 259 -11.46 1.81 4.57
N ASP A 260 -10.89 0.70 4.12
CA ASP A 260 -9.62 0.65 3.42
C ASP A 260 -9.77 0.42 1.91
N THR A 261 -8.75 0.79 1.16
CA THR A 261 -8.65 0.51 -0.28
C THR A 261 -7.33 -0.16 -0.59
N MET A 262 -7.40 -1.39 -1.08
CA MET A 262 -6.24 -2.24 -1.35
C MET A 262 -6.16 -2.63 -2.81
N LEU A 263 -4.98 -2.48 -3.41
CA LEU A 263 -4.67 -2.93 -4.76
C LEU A 263 -3.48 -3.88 -4.68
N GLY A 264 -3.67 -5.17 -5.00
CA GLY A 264 -2.58 -6.15 -5.08
C GLY A 264 -1.63 -5.79 -6.21
N GLY A 265 -2.14 -5.77 -7.44
CA GLY A 265 -1.40 -5.33 -8.61
C GLY A 265 -1.10 -6.50 -9.53
N THR A 266 0.17 -6.75 -9.82
CA THR A 266 0.57 -8.00 -10.50
C THR A 266 1.15 -8.94 -9.47
N GLY A 267 0.69 -10.18 -9.41
CA GLY A 267 1.20 -11.04 -8.36
C GLY A 267 0.25 -12.16 -8.02
N ARG A 268 0.53 -12.83 -6.92
CA ARG A 268 -0.41 -13.72 -6.27
C ARG A 268 -0.49 -13.16 -4.88
N ASP A 269 -1.44 -12.27 -4.70
CA ASP A 269 -1.47 -11.34 -3.60
C ASP A 269 -2.50 -11.83 -2.57
N LEU A 270 -2.22 -11.50 -1.31
CA LEU A 270 -3.13 -11.71 -0.19
C LEU A 270 -3.60 -10.35 0.30
N LEU A 271 -4.89 -10.07 0.14
CA LEU A 271 -5.54 -8.86 0.62
C LEU A 271 -6.50 -9.23 1.75
N ASP A 272 -6.35 -8.57 2.89
CA ASP A 272 -7.12 -8.77 4.11
C ASP A 272 -7.68 -7.42 4.57
N GLY A 273 -8.97 -7.20 4.34
CA GLY A 273 -9.75 -6.00 4.66
C GLY A 273 -9.67 -5.66 6.15
N GLY A 274 -10.38 -6.46 6.94
CA GLY A 274 -10.44 -6.32 8.38
C GLY A 274 -11.80 -5.82 8.81
N ASP A 275 -11.84 -4.88 9.75
CA ASP A 275 -13.10 -4.28 10.18
C ASP A 275 -13.34 -3.01 9.34
N GLY A 276 -14.46 -2.89 8.63
CA GLY A 276 -14.76 -1.70 7.83
C GLY A 276 -15.46 -2.04 6.52
N ASP A 277 -16.03 -1.05 5.85
CA ASP A 277 -16.50 -1.29 4.46
C ASP A 277 -15.31 -1.12 3.51
N ASP A 278 -14.68 -2.22 3.10
CA ASP A 278 -13.42 -2.24 2.38
C ASP A 278 -13.56 -2.43 0.87
N ARG A 279 -12.53 -1.99 0.14
CA ARG A 279 -12.41 -2.18 -1.31
C ARG A 279 -11.11 -2.89 -1.68
N LEU A 280 -11.22 -4.15 -2.07
CA LEU A 280 -10.09 -5.01 -2.41
C LEU A 280 -10.07 -5.31 -3.91
N LEU A 281 -8.92 -5.12 -4.55
CA LEU A 281 -8.66 -5.48 -5.95
C LEU A 281 -7.41 -6.35 -6.02
N GLY A 282 -7.56 -7.62 -6.41
CA GLY A 282 -6.44 -8.55 -6.58
C GLY A 282 -5.55 -8.10 -7.75
N GLY A 283 -6.13 -8.09 -8.94
CA GLY A 283 -5.47 -7.58 -10.14
C GLY A 283 -5.20 -8.70 -11.13
N GLY A 284 -3.99 -9.25 -11.13
CA GLY A 284 -3.61 -10.27 -12.10
C GLY A 284 -2.86 -11.44 -11.48
N GLN A 285 -3.13 -12.65 -11.98
CA GLN A 285 -2.82 -13.98 -11.44
C GLN A 285 -3.71 -14.35 -10.24
N GLN A 286 -3.36 -15.41 -9.50
CA GLN A 286 -4.22 -16.01 -8.49
C GLN A 286 -4.09 -15.27 -7.15
N ASP A 287 -5.15 -14.56 -6.78
CA ASP A 287 -5.21 -13.75 -5.57
C ASP A 287 -6.13 -14.35 -4.50
N THR A 288 -5.94 -13.93 -3.25
CA THR A 288 -6.84 -14.22 -2.12
C THR A 288 -7.29 -12.93 -1.47
N LEU A 289 -8.60 -12.68 -1.47
CA LEU A 289 -9.22 -11.48 -0.91
C LEU A 289 -10.16 -11.88 0.24
N LEU A 290 -9.98 -11.26 1.40
CA LEU A 290 -10.79 -11.47 2.61
C LEU A 290 -11.39 -10.13 3.04
N GLY A 291 -12.72 -10.02 3.07
CA GLY A 291 -13.44 -8.82 3.52
C GLY A 291 -13.46 -8.70 5.04
N TRP A 292 -14.05 -9.70 5.71
CA TRP A 292 -14.31 -9.79 7.15
C TRP A 292 -15.57 -9.06 7.60
N ASP A 293 -15.47 -8.03 8.44
CA ASP A 293 -16.62 -7.38 9.06
C ASP A 293 -16.92 -6.07 8.33
N GLY A 294 -17.99 -6.02 7.55
CA GLY A 294 -18.39 -4.79 6.84
C GLY A 294 -19.05 -5.11 5.50
N ASN A 295 -19.52 -4.10 4.77
CA ASN A 295 -20.09 -4.32 3.44
C ASN A 295 -18.99 -4.14 2.40
N ASP A 296 -18.31 -5.22 2.08
CA ASP A 296 -17.08 -5.17 1.31
C ASP A 296 -17.32 -5.25 -0.20
N THR A 297 -16.38 -4.70 -0.96
CA THR A 297 -16.30 -4.86 -2.41
C THR A 297 -15.00 -5.53 -2.80
N LEU A 298 -15.10 -6.77 -3.27
CA LEU A 298 -13.99 -7.61 -3.69
C LEU A 298 -14.01 -7.80 -5.22
N ASP A 299 -12.86 -7.62 -5.85
CA ASP A 299 -12.64 -7.84 -7.30
C ASP A 299 -11.34 -8.63 -7.51
N GLY A 300 -11.44 -9.88 -7.94
CA GLY A 300 -10.30 -10.77 -8.18
C GLY A 300 -9.47 -10.31 -9.37
N GLY A 301 -10.13 -10.04 -10.49
CA GLY A 301 -9.51 -9.51 -11.70
C GLY A 301 -9.24 -10.61 -12.72
N LEU A 302 -7.98 -10.84 -13.07
CA LEU A 302 -7.58 -11.95 -13.95
C LEU A 302 -6.86 -12.99 -13.09
N GLY A 303 -7.28 -14.24 -13.09
CA GLY A 303 -6.70 -15.13 -12.11
C GLY A 303 -7.38 -16.47 -11.99
N ALA A 304 -7.31 -17.03 -10.81
CA ALA A 304 -8.12 -18.16 -10.40
C ALA A 304 -8.28 -17.95 -8.89
N ASP A 305 -9.14 -17.00 -8.56
CA ASP A 305 -9.04 -16.23 -7.33
C ASP A 305 -9.89 -16.84 -6.23
N THR A 306 -9.57 -16.50 -4.99
CA THR A 306 -10.39 -16.85 -3.83
C THR A 306 -10.86 -15.60 -3.12
N LEU A 307 -12.17 -15.34 -3.18
CA LEU A 307 -12.80 -14.17 -2.57
C LEU A 307 -13.72 -14.62 -1.44
N LYS A 308 -13.60 -13.99 -0.27
CA LYS A 308 -14.45 -14.28 0.90
C LYS A 308 -14.96 -12.98 1.51
N GLY A 309 -16.27 -12.77 1.44
CA GLY A 309 -16.94 -11.62 2.07
C GLY A 309 -16.89 -11.70 3.60
N HIS A 310 -17.35 -12.84 4.13
CA HIS A 310 -17.50 -13.16 5.57
C HIS A 310 -18.79 -12.63 6.19
N ALA A 311 -18.80 -11.47 6.82
CA ALA A 311 -19.97 -10.96 7.54
C ALA A 311 -20.54 -9.72 6.84
N ASP A 312 -21.83 -9.47 7.04
CA ASP A 312 -22.56 -8.34 6.43
C ASP A 312 -22.77 -8.51 4.91
N ASN A 313 -23.08 -7.43 4.17
CA ASN A 313 -23.60 -7.56 2.81
C ASN A 313 -22.52 -7.25 1.78
N ASP A 314 -21.96 -8.30 1.19
CA ASP A 314 -20.78 -8.17 0.35
C ASP A 314 -21.11 -8.17 -1.14
N ARG A 315 -20.18 -7.59 -1.90
CA ARG A 315 -20.13 -7.69 -3.36
C ARG A 315 -18.79 -8.30 -3.77
N ALA A 316 -18.82 -9.51 -4.30
CA ALA A 316 -17.63 -10.18 -4.83
C ALA A 316 -17.74 -10.41 -6.34
N THR A 317 -16.65 -10.10 -7.06
CA THR A 317 -16.52 -10.28 -8.51
C THR A 317 -15.25 -11.09 -8.78
N GLY A 318 -15.36 -12.30 -9.33
CA GLY A 318 -14.21 -13.15 -9.67
C GLY A 318 -13.43 -12.56 -10.83
N GLY A 319 -14.07 -12.52 -12.01
CA GLY A 319 -13.51 -11.87 -13.19
C GLY A 319 -13.15 -12.89 -14.26
N GLY A 320 -11.86 -12.98 -14.60
CA GLY A 320 -11.37 -13.93 -15.59
C GLY A 320 -10.69 -15.11 -14.94
N GLY A 321 -11.13 -16.33 -15.25
CA GLY A 321 -10.52 -17.56 -14.76
C GLY A 321 -11.47 -18.35 -13.88
N ASN A 322 -10.95 -19.39 -13.22
CA ASN A 322 -11.81 -20.30 -12.45
C ASN A 322 -11.76 -19.92 -10.98
N ASP A 323 -12.74 -19.13 -10.55
CA ASP A 323 -12.73 -18.44 -9.28
C ASP A 323 -13.55 -19.19 -8.21
N ARG A 324 -13.24 -18.90 -6.95
CA ARG A 324 -14.00 -19.36 -5.78
C ARG A 324 -14.47 -18.14 -4.99
N LEU A 325 -15.78 -17.96 -4.93
CA LEU A 325 -16.42 -16.87 -4.19
C LEU A 325 -17.25 -17.43 -3.03
N GLU A 326 -17.04 -16.91 -1.83
CA GLU A 326 -17.84 -17.18 -0.63
C GLU A 326 -18.43 -15.86 -0.13
N GLY A 327 -19.75 -15.71 -0.13
CA GLY A 327 -20.46 -14.55 0.44
C GLY A 327 -20.29 -14.52 1.94
N GLY A 328 -20.92 -15.47 2.63
CA GLY A 328 -20.77 -15.63 4.08
C GLY A 328 -22.10 -15.45 4.79
N SER A 329 -22.19 -14.56 5.77
CA SER A 329 -23.45 -14.22 6.41
C SER A 329 -23.92 -12.84 6.00
N GLY A 330 -25.12 -12.70 5.45
CA GLY A 330 -25.66 -11.37 5.14
C GLY A 330 -26.52 -11.38 3.90
N ARG A 331 -26.29 -10.48 2.96
CA ARG A 331 -27.06 -10.46 1.71
C ARG A 331 -26.11 -10.13 0.57
N ASP A 332 -25.54 -11.19 0.04
CA ASP A 332 -24.37 -11.06 -0.80
C ASP A 332 -24.74 -11.04 -2.27
N THR A 333 -23.88 -10.43 -3.07
CA THR A 333 -23.98 -10.46 -4.52
C THR A 333 -22.66 -10.94 -5.10
N LEU A 334 -22.68 -12.14 -5.68
CA LEU A 334 -21.50 -12.83 -6.21
C LEU A 334 -21.58 -12.91 -7.73
N PHE A 335 -20.50 -12.54 -8.42
CA PHE A 335 -20.35 -12.65 -9.88
C PHE A 335 -19.09 -13.47 -10.20
N GLY A 336 -19.23 -14.65 -10.80
CA GLY A 336 -18.09 -15.41 -11.33
C GLY A 336 -17.47 -14.71 -12.55
N ASN A 337 -18.35 -14.36 -13.49
CA ASN A 337 -18.08 -13.82 -14.83
C ASN A 337 -17.59 -14.83 -15.84
N SER A 338 -16.30 -15.10 -16.00
CA SER A 338 -15.82 -15.94 -17.09
C SER A 338 -14.86 -17.01 -16.59
N GLY A 339 -15.16 -18.27 -16.89
CA GLY A 339 -14.41 -19.42 -16.41
C GLY A 339 -15.36 -20.40 -15.73
N ASP A 340 -14.82 -21.49 -15.18
CA ASP A 340 -15.63 -22.47 -14.46
C ASP A 340 -15.58 -22.14 -12.95
N ASP A 341 -16.55 -21.36 -12.49
CA ASP A 341 -16.54 -20.72 -11.18
C ASP A 341 -17.28 -21.53 -10.10
N LYS A 342 -16.94 -21.25 -8.84
CA LYS A 342 -17.64 -21.80 -7.67
C LYS A 342 -18.12 -20.71 -6.74
N LEU A 343 -19.43 -20.53 -6.68
CA LEU A 343 -20.08 -19.48 -5.89
C LEU A 343 -20.86 -20.11 -4.72
N PHE A 344 -20.61 -19.62 -3.51
CA PHE A 344 -21.29 -20.04 -2.28
C PHE A 344 -21.88 -18.82 -1.58
N GLY A 345 -23.20 -18.67 -1.56
CA GLY A 345 -23.89 -17.62 -0.79
C GLY A 345 -23.69 -17.82 0.72
N ASN A 346 -23.77 -19.08 1.15
CA ASN A 346 -23.70 -19.55 2.53
C ASN A 346 -24.95 -19.20 3.33
N GLY A 347 -25.09 -18.01 3.90
CA GLY A 347 -26.23 -17.66 4.74
C GLY A 347 -26.70 -16.26 4.45
N GLY A 348 -27.93 -16.10 3.97
CA GLY A 348 -28.36 -14.79 3.55
C GLY A 348 -29.60 -14.76 2.68
N LEU A 349 -29.70 -13.75 1.83
CA LEU A 349 -30.69 -13.69 0.75
C LEU A 349 -29.92 -13.36 -0.52
N ASP A 350 -29.17 -14.32 -1.00
CA ASP A 350 -28.02 -14.05 -1.84
C ASP A 350 -28.38 -14.01 -3.32
N LYS A 351 -27.52 -13.35 -4.09
CA LYS A 351 -27.60 -13.33 -5.56
C LYS A 351 -26.31 -13.87 -6.13
N LEU A 352 -26.41 -15.00 -6.82
CA LEU A 352 -25.29 -15.68 -7.44
C LEU A 352 -25.46 -15.64 -8.96
N PHE A 353 -24.45 -15.11 -9.64
CA PHE A 353 -24.36 -15.04 -11.10
C PHE A 353 -23.07 -15.75 -11.54
N GLY A 354 -23.19 -16.92 -12.17
CA GLY A 354 -22.02 -17.67 -12.67
C GLY A 354 -21.35 -16.91 -13.81
N GLY A 355 -22.09 -16.67 -14.88
CA GLY A 355 -21.65 -15.86 -16.01
C GLY A 355 -21.47 -16.70 -17.26
N GLY A 356 -20.24 -17.02 -17.62
CA GLY A 356 -19.93 -17.85 -18.78
C GLY A 356 -18.90 -18.89 -18.44
N GLY A 357 -19.15 -20.15 -18.80
CA GLY A 357 -18.37 -21.30 -18.36
C GLY A 357 -19.26 -22.26 -17.59
N ASN A 358 -18.69 -23.35 -17.08
CA ASN A 358 -19.49 -24.39 -16.40
C ASN A 358 -19.40 -24.18 -14.89
N ASP A 359 -20.38 -23.48 -14.34
CA ASP A 359 -20.33 -22.95 -12.99
C ASP A 359 -20.97 -23.88 -11.95
N THR A 360 -20.55 -23.77 -10.70
CA THR A 360 -21.19 -24.42 -9.55
C THR A 360 -21.67 -23.36 -8.56
N LEU A 361 -22.99 -23.21 -8.42
CA LEU A 361 -23.62 -22.24 -7.53
C LEU A 361 -24.34 -22.96 -6.39
N ASN A 362 -24.12 -22.49 -5.16
CA ASN A 362 -24.81 -22.95 -3.96
C ASN A 362 -25.31 -21.73 -3.16
N GLY A 363 -26.64 -21.56 -3.08
CA GLY A 363 -27.27 -20.46 -2.33
C GLY A 363 -27.01 -20.61 -0.83
N GLY A 364 -27.43 -21.74 -0.26
CA GLY A 364 -27.15 -22.08 1.13
C GLY A 364 -28.39 -21.89 2.00
N ILE A 365 -28.28 -21.16 3.10
CA ILE A 365 -29.41 -20.82 3.95
C ILE A 365 -29.95 -19.49 3.48
N GLY A 366 -31.16 -19.46 2.93
CA GLY A 366 -31.68 -18.20 2.43
C GLY A 366 -32.77 -18.38 1.40
N SER A 367 -33.43 -17.30 1.03
CA SER A 367 -34.25 -17.29 -0.18
C SER A 367 -33.44 -16.64 -1.28
N ASP A 368 -32.70 -17.46 -2.00
CA ASP A 368 -31.61 -17.02 -2.85
C ASP A 368 -32.06 -16.89 -4.31
N ARG A 369 -31.27 -16.16 -5.10
CA ARG A 369 -31.40 -16.07 -6.55
C ARG A 369 -30.14 -16.63 -7.20
N LEU A 370 -30.29 -17.67 -7.99
CA LEU A 370 -29.21 -18.30 -8.74
C LEU A 370 -29.46 -18.12 -10.24
N GLU A 371 -28.44 -17.66 -10.95
CA GLU A 371 -28.40 -17.52 -12.41
C GLU A 371 -27.04 -18.07 -12.88
N GLY A 372 -27.05 -19.28 -13.44
CA GLY A 372 -25.83 -19.95 -13.91
C GLY A 372 -25.15 -19.13 -15.00
N GLY A 373 -25.92 -18.69 -16.00
CA GLY A 373 -25.39 -17.90 -17.09
C GLY A 373 -25.35 -18.75 -18.34
N GLY A 374 -24.28 -18.71 -19.13
CA GLY A 374 -24.10 -19.58 -20.29
C GLY A 374 -23.05 -20.64 -20.05
N GLY A 375 -23.39 -21.91 -20.25
CA GLY A 375 -22.51 -23.05 -20.03
C GLY A 375 -23.31 -24.24 -19.57
N ASP A 376 -22.69 -25.24 -18.98
CA ASP A 376 -23.43 -26.34 -18.36
C ASP A 376 -23.26 -26.24 -16.85
N ASP A 377 -24.22 -25.62 -16.17
CA ASP A 377 -24.09 -25.22 -14.77
C ASP A 377 -24.70 -26.21 -13.78
N VAL A 378 -24.20 -26.20 -12.54
CA VAL A 378 -24.75 -26.95 -11.40
C VAL A 378 -25.25 -25.97 -10.35
N LEU A 379 -26.55 -26.00 -10.08
CA LEU A 379 -27.24 -25.09 -9.17
C LEU A 379 -27.81 -25.86 -7.98
N THR A 380 -27.54 -25.37 -6.77
CA THR A 380 -28.09 -25.88 -5.50
C THR A 380 -28.71 -24.71 -4.75
N GLY A 381 -30.02 -24.75 -4.51
CA GLY A 381 -30.72 -23.67 -3.80
C GLY A 381 -30.35 -23.67 -2.33
N GLY A 382 -30.48 -24.84 -1.68
CA GLY A 382 -30.25 -25.03 -0.26
C GLY A 382 -31.56 -25.00 0.53
N ALA A 383 -31.58 -24.25 1.63
CA ALA A 383 -32.70 -24.19 2.54
C ALA A 383 -33.52 -22.92 2.31
N ASN A 384 -34.84 -23.05 2.41
CA ASN A 384 -35.87 -22.02 2.14
C ASN A 384 -36.17 -21.89 0.64
N ALA A 385 -36.81 -20.79 0.26
CA ALA A 385 -37.49 -20.65 -1.02
C ALA A 385 -36.61 -19.94 -2.06
N ASP A 386 -36.03 -20.70 -2.98
CA ASP A 386 -35.05 -20.21 -3.94
C ASP A 386 -35.62 -19.90 -5.32
N ARG A 387 -34.88 -19.09 -6.09
CA ARG A 387 -35.20 -18.73 -7.47
C ARG A 387 -34.05 -19.08 -8.40
N PHE A 388 -34.30 -20.03 -9.29
CA PHE A 388 -33.41 -20.39 -10.40
C PHE A 388 -33.84 -19.64 -11.65
N VAL A 389 -32.95 -18.85 -12.25
CA VAL A 389 -33.30 -17.93 -13.33
C VAL A 389 -32.48 -18.24 -14.57
N PHE A 390 -33.17 -18.34 -15.69
CA PHE A 390 -32.57 -18.71 -16.98
C PHE A 390 -32.89 -17.66 -18.05
N THR A 391 -31.92 -17.42 -18.91
CA THR A 391 -32.03 -16.57 -20.11
C THR A 391 -31.65 -17.35 -21.36
N ASP A 392 -31.84 -16.78 -22.55
CA ASP A 392 -31.40 -17.43 -23.79
C ASP A 392 -29.90 -17.76 -23.78
N GLY A 393 -29.57 -18.96 -24.27
CA GLY A 393 -28.19 -19.44 -24.34
C GLY A 393 -27.62 -19.92 -23.00
N HIS A 394 -28.49 -20.35 -22.07
CA HIS A 394 -28.04 -20.84 -20.77
C HIS A 394 -27.25 -22.14 -20.82
N GLY A 395 -27.47 -22.98 -21.85
CA GLY A 395 -26.83 -24.27 -22.00
C GLY A 395 -27.59 -25.40 -21.29
N SER A 396 -26.88 -26.41 -20.78
CA SER A 396 -27.51 -27.61 -20.18
C SER A 396 -27.25 -27.67 -18.67
N ASP A 397 -28.17 -27.08 -17.92
CA ASP A 397 -28.01 -26.86 -16.48
C ASP A 397 -28.65 -27.97 -15.64
N THR A 398 -28.13 -28.16 -14.43
CA THR A 398 -28.61 -29.13 -13.44
C THR A 398 -28.97 -28.45 -12.12
N ILE A 399 -30.21 -28.61 -11.66
CA ILE A 399 -30.66 -28.22 -10.32
C ILE A 399 -30.70 -29.47 -9.44
N THR A 400 -29.94 -29.47 -8.35
CA THR A 400 -29.67 -30.70 -7.57
C THR A 400 -30.65 -30.98 -6.43
N ASP A 401 -31.38 -29.96 -5.97
CA ASP A 401 -32.19 -30.03 -4.75
C ASP A 401 -33.57 -29.35 -4.86
N PHE A 402 -34.12 -29.27 -6.08
CA PHE A 402 -35.42 -28.64 -6.32
C PHE A 402 -36.57 -29.32 -5.53
N ASP A 403 -37.25 -28.60 -4.63
CA ASP A 403 -38.38 -29.12 -3.84
C ASP A 403 -39.74 -28.80 -4.49
N ALA A 404 -40.12 -29.70 -5.41
CA ALA A 404 -41.41 -29.66 -6.08
C ALA A 404 -42.62 -29.87 -5.14
N LEU A 405 -42.44 -30.39 -3.92
CA LEU A 405 -43.56 -30.80 -3.06
C LEU A 405 -44.08 -29.68 -2.17
N ASN A 406 -43.22 -28.73 -1.82
CA ASN A 406 -43.58 -27.63 -0.93
C ASN A 406 -43.77 -26.28 -1.65
N ASN A 407 -43.55 -26.24 -2.97
CA ASN A 407 -43.65 -25.03 -3.80
C ASN A 407 -42.81 -23.85 -3.26
N SER A 408 -41.70 -24.14 -2.58
CA SER A 408 -40.79 -23.12 -2.06
C SER A 408 -39.90 -22.58 -3.18
N GLU A 409 -39.46 -23.41 -4.10
CA GLU A 409 -38.54 -23.03 -5.17
C GLU A 409 -39.29 -22.63 -6.44
N LYS A 410 -38.67 -21.75 -7.22
CA LYS A 410 -39.21 -21.26 -8.49
C LYS A 410 -38.17 -21.30 -9.59
N ILE A 411 -38.56 -21.83 -10.75
CA ILE A 411 -37.84 -21.70 -12.01
C ILE A 411 -38.41 -20.50 -12.75
N VAL A 412 -37.55 -19.57 -13.18
CA VAL A 412 -37.93 -18.34 -13.87
C VAL A 412 -37.37 -18.36 -15.29
N LEU A 413 -38.24 -18.60 -16.27
CA LEU A 413 -37.92 -18.69 -17.70
C LEU A 413 -38.25 -17.41 -18.49
N ALA A 414 -38.46 -16.28 -17.80
CA ALA A 414 -38.90 -15.04 -18.44
C ALA A 414 -37.90 -14.46 -19.47
N GLY A 415 -36.65 -14.91 -19.44
CA GLY A 415 -35.61 -14.56 -20.41
C GLY A 415 -35.38 -15.59 -21.52
N VAL A 416 -36.16 -16.66 -21.59
CA VAL A 416 -36.01 -17.74 -22.57
C VAL A 416 -37.02 -17.57 -23.70
N SER A 417 -36.56 -17.15 -24.88
CA SER A 417 -37.42 -16.79 -26.02
C SER A 417 -38.20 -17.97 -26.61
N ALA A 418 -37.72 -19.20 -26.40
CA ALA A 418 -38.40 -20.41 -26.87
C ALA A 418 -39.64 -20.77 -26.05
N ILE A 419 -39.72 -20.31 -24.80
CA ILE A 419 -40.85 -20.56 -23.89
C ILE A 419 -41.69 -19.28 -23.85
N THR A 420 -42.73 -19.24 -24.68
CA THR A 420 -43.58 -18.06 -24.85
C THR A 420 -44.80 -18.06 -23.94
N SER A 421 -45.15 -19.22 -23.38
CA SER A 421 -46.23 -19.38 -22.40
C SER A 421 -46.00 -20.60 -21.50
N LEU A 422 -46.65 -20.65 -20.35
CA LEU A 422 -46.66 -21.83 -19.48
C LEU A 422 -47.24 -23.08 -20.17
N ALA A 423 -48.04 -22.92 -21.23
CA ALA A 423 -48.55 -24.04 -22.00
C ALA A 423 -47.46 -24.73 -22.84
N ASP A 424 -46.35 -24.05 -23.12
CA ASP A 424 -45.22 -24.62 -23.87
C ASP A 424 -44.44 -25.65 -23.03
N LEU A 425 -44.55 -25.58 -21.69
CA LEU A 425 -43.96 -26.57 -20.78
C LEU A 425 -44.70 -27.92 -20.82
N ASP A 426 -46.02 -27.89 -21.09
CA ASP A 426 -46.98 -29.00 -21.02
C ASP A 426 -46.60 -30.10 -20.01
N LEU A 427 -46.71 -29.77 -18.72
CA LEU A 427 -46.46 -30.69 -17.60
C LEU A 427 -47.45 -31.88 -17.57
N SER A 428 -48.45 -31.91 -18.46
CA SER A 428 -49.51 -32.93 -18.47
C SER A 428 -49.34 -34.01 -19.54
N ASP A 429 -48.49 -33.80 -20.55
CA ASP A 429 -48.16 -34.78 -21.60
C ASP A 429 -46.65 -35.10 -21.62
N PRO A 430 -46.22 -36.22 -21.01
CA PRO A 430 -44.81 -36.60 -20.94
C PRO A 430 -44.19 -36.97 -22.30
N ASN A 431 -44.95 -36.94 -23.41
CA ASN A 431 -44.47 -37.26 -24.76
C ASN A 431 -44.55 -36.08 -25.74
N ASN A 432 -45.07 -34.92 -25.35
CA ASN A 432 -45.30 -33.78 -26.26
C ASN A 432 -45.08 -32.39 -25.62
N GLY A 433 -44.74 -32.32 -24.33
CA GLY A 433 -44.31 -31.10 -23.65
C GLY A 433 -42.79 -30.89 -23.66
N ALA A 434 -42.36 -29.67 -23.32
CA ALA A 434 -40.94 -29.37 -23.13
C ALA A 434 -40.34 -30.11 -21.91
N ALA A 435 -41.16 -30.48 -20.92
CA ALA A 435 -40.72 -31.24 -19.75
C ALA A 435 -40.97 -32.77 -19.91
N THR A 436 -39.94 -33.58 -19.69
CA THR A 436 -40.00 -35.04 -19.80
C THR A 436 -39.34 -35.74 -18.61
N GLN A 437 -39.87 -36.89 -18.21
CA GLN A 437 -39.24 -37.72 -17.16
C GLN A 437 -38.17 -38.62 -17.80
N VAL A 438 -36.92 -38.51 -17.33
CA VAL A 438 -35.78 -39.34 -17.76
C VAL A 438 -35.19 -40.04 -16.54
N GLY A 439 -35.53 -41.32 -16.36
CA GLY A 439 -35.09 -42.05 -15.17
C GLY A 439 -35.71 -41.46 -13.90
N ALA A 440 -34.88 -40.98 -12.98
CA ALA A 440 -35.30 -40.32 -11.74
C ALA A 440 -35.44 -38.79 -11.87
N ASP A 441 -35.05 -38.23 -13.02
CA ASP A 441 -34.88 -36.79 -13.19
C ASP A 441 -35.94 -36.24 -14.16
N VAL A 442 -36.26 -34.96 -14.05
CA VAL A 442 -37.04 -34.23 -15.06
C VAL A 442 -36.09 -33.45 -15.94
N VAL A 443 -36.29 -33.50 -17.25
CA VAL A 443 -35.55 -32.70 -18.23
C VAL A 443 -36.51 -31.76 -18.93
N ILE A 444 -36.24 -30.45 -18.84
CA ILE A 444 -36.98 -29.38 -19.51
C ILE A 444 -36.15 -28.91 -20.70
N ASP A 445 -36.60 -29.20 -21.92
CA ASP A 445 -36.01 -28.69 -23.17
C ASP A 445 -36.44 -27.24 -23.39
N THR A 446 -35.49 -26.32 -23.29
CA THR A 446 -35.72 -24.88 -23.44
C THR A 446 -35.37 -24.38 -24.85
N GLY A 447 -35.18 -25.29 -25.80
CA GLY A 447 -34.93 -24.99 -27.21
C GLY A 447 -33.50 -24.54 -27.50
N GLY A 448 -33.12 -24.57 -28.78
CA GLY A 448 -31.79 -24.15 -29.22
C GLY A 448 -30.64 -25.06 -28.77
N GLY A 449 -30.95 -26.26 -28.24
CA GLY A 449 -29.99 -27.20 -27.67
C GLY A 449 -29.74 -27.01 -26.18
N ASN A 450 -30.49 -26.13 -25.51
CA ASN A 450 -30.41 -25.88 -24.07
C ASN A 450 -31.41 -26.76 -23.31
N SER A 451 -31.11 -27.07 -22.06
CA SER A 451 -31.99 -27.86 -21.20
C SER A 451 -31.77 -27.59 -19.72
N ILE A 452 -32.78 -27.84 -18.89
CA ILE A 452 -32.70 -27.81 -17.44
C ILE A 452 -33.03 -29.20 -16.90
N VAL A 453 -32.11 -29.79 -16.13
CA VAL A 453 -32.27 -31.07 -15.45
C VAL A 453 -32.62 -30.80 -13.99
N LEU A 454 -33.73 -31.36 -13.51
CA LEU A 454 -34.10 -31.38 -12.10
C LEU A 454 -33.80 -32.76 -11.53
N GLU A 455 -32.75 -32.87 -10.72
CA GLU A 455 -32.33 -34.17 -10.18
C GLU A 455 -33.33 -34.71 -9.17
N ASN A 456 -33.67 -36.00 -9.30
CA ASN A 456 -34.55 -36.71 -8.38
C ASN A 456 -35.95 -36.09 -8.21
N VAL A 457 -36.43 -35.33 -9.19
CA VAL A 457 -37.78 -34.76 -9.22
C VAL A 457 -38.72 -35.64 -10.05
N ASN A 458 -39.97 -35.76 -9.61
CA ASN A 458 -41.02 -36.38 -10.39
C ASN A 458 -41.80 -35.31 -11.16
N LEU A 459 -41.97 -35.52 -12.47
CA LEU A 459 -42.71 -34.59 -13.33
C LEU A 459 -44.13 -34.31 -12.83
N ALA A 460 -44.77 -35.30 -12.18
CA ALA A 460 -46.12 -35.15 -11.65
C ALA A 460 -46.22 -34.21 -10.43
N ASP A 461 -45.10 -33.88 -9.80
CA ASP A 461 -45.05 -32.99 -8.63
C ASP A 461 -44.85 -31.51 -9.04
N LEU A 462 -44.54 -31.24 -10.32
CA LEU A 462 -44.36 -29.87 -10.82
C LEU A 462 -45.71 -29.19 -11.08
N ASP A 463 -45.77 -27.89 -10.76
CA ASP A 463 -46.87 -26.98 -11.10
C ASP A 463 -46.34 -25.76 -11.87
N ALA A 464 -47.20 -25.14 -12.67
CA ALA A 464 -46.89 -24.02 -13.53
C ALA A 464 -47.02 -22.63 -12.84
N ASN A 465 -47.25 -22.57 -11.52
CA ASN A 465 -47.64 -21.35 -10.78
C ASN A 465 -46.52 -20.62 -10.00
#